data_AF-A0A7R9N288-F1
#
_entry.id   AF-A0A7R9N288-F1
#
_cell.length_a   1.000
_cell.length_b   1.000
_cell.length_c   1.000
_cell.angle_alpha   90.00
_cell.angle_beta   90.00
_cell.angle_gamma   90.00
#
_symmetry.space_group_name_H-M   'P 1'
#
loop_
_entity.id
_entity.type
_entity.pdbx_description
1 polymer ?
#
loop_
_entity_poly.entity_id
_entity_poly.type
_entity_poly.pdbx_seq_one_letter_code
_entity_poly.pdbx_strand_id
1 'polypeptide(L)' 'MKWFASADLNVYAGKYVAIIDNRVVASGDNAKEVWNSAKEAYPDRTPTLAKIPEEELLILWM' A
#
# COMPACT_ATOMS: atom_id res chain seq x y z
N MET A 1 1.96 13.60 -0.19
CA MET A 1 2.79 12.66 0.58
C MET A 1 2.40 12.50 2.05
N LYS A 2 1.63 13.41 2.67
CA LYS A 2 1.37 13.40 4.13
C LYS A 2 0.51 12.23 4.69
N TRP A 3 -0.17 11.44 3.85
CA TRP A 3 -1.11 10.41 4.33
C TRP A 3 -0.42 9.13 4.85
N PHE A 4 0.64 8.68 4.19
CA PHE A 4 1.36 7.46 4.58
C PHE A 4 1.93 7.52 6.00
N ALA A 5 2.25 8.72 6.50
CA ALA A 5 2.83 8.93 7.82
C ALA A 5 1.81 8.88 8.97
N SER A 6 0.50 8.86 8.68
CA SER A 6 -0.56 8.88 9.70
C SER A 6 -1.55 7.72 9.59
N ALA A 7 -1.50 6.96 8.49
CA ALA A 7 -2.29 5.75 8.32
C ALA A 7 -1.63 4.61 9.11
N ASP A 8 -2.42 3.89 9.92
CA ASP A 8 -1.96 2.67 10.58
C ASP A 8 -1.83 1.56 9.53
N LEU A 9 -0.62 1.40 8.98
CA LEU A 9 -0.30 0.41 7.97
C LEU A 9 0.33 -0.86 8.57
N ASN A 10 0.43 -0.95 9.90
CA ASN A 10 1.04 -2.10 10.57
C ASN A 10 0.30 -3.41 10.25
N VAL A 11 -1.02 -3.35 10.05
CA VAL A 11 -1.84 -4.52 9.64
C VAL A 11 -1.47 -5.05 8.24
N TYR A 12 -0.72 -4.26 7.47
CA TYR A 12 -0.22 -4.60 6.13
C TYR A 12 1.29 -4.82 6.11
N ALA A 13 1.95 -4.94 7.25
CA ALA A 13 3.38 -5.26 7.34
C ALA A 13 3.71 -6.46 6.43
N GLY A 14 4.74 -6.29 5.60
CA GLY A 14 5.16 -7.29 4.62
C GLY A 14 4.30 -7.42 3.37
N LYS A 15 3.21 -6.68 3.23
CA LYS A 15 2.28 -6.79 2.08
C LYS A 15 2.47 -5.67 1.08
N TYR A 16 2.11 -5.95 -0.17
CA TYR A 16 1.78 -4.92 -1.14
C TYR A 16 0.40 -4.37 -0.83
N VAL A 17 0.23 -3.06 -0.97
CA VAL A 17 -1.06 -2.36 -0.83
C VAL A 17 -1.33 -1.52 -2.07
N ALA A 18 -2.59 -1.50 -2.50
CA ALA A 18 -3.10 -0.56 -3.49
C ALA A 18 -3.89 0.53 -2.80
N ILE A 19 -3.58 1.79 -3.13
CA ILE A 19 -4.17 2.96 -2.49
C ILE A 19 -4.86 3.83 -3.54
N ILE A 20 -6.10 4.22 -3.26
CA ILE A 20 -6.89 5.19 -4.02
C ILE A 20 -7.46 6.19 -3.02
N ASP A 21 -7.38 7.48 -3.33
CA ASP A 21 -7.93 8.56 -2.50
C ASP A 21 -7.58 8.44 -1.01
N ASN A 22 -6.30 8.13 -0.73
CA ASN A 22 -5.80 7.96 0.64
C ASN A 22 -6.52 6.85 1.42
N ARG A 23 -6.87 5.75 0.76
CA ARG A 23 -7.41 4.54 1.38
C ARG A 23 -6.80 3.29 0.75
N VAL A 24 -6.41 2.33 1.59
CA VAL A 24 -6.05 0.99 1.12
C VAL A 24 -7.31 0.30 0.59
N VAL A 25 -7.30 -0.05 -0.70
CA VAL A 25 -8.42 -0.73 -1.38
C VAL A 25 -8.13 -2.20 -1.68
N ALA A 26 -6.87 -2.61 -1.67
CA ALA A 26 -6.45 -4.01 -1.76
C ALA A 26 -5.08 -4.21 -1.07
N SER A 27 -4.82 -5.43 -0.59
CA SER A 27 -3.53 -5.81 -0.01
C SER A 27 -3.23 -7.29 -0.20
N GLY A 28 -1.95 -7.67 -0.31
CA GLY A 28 -1.54 -9.06 -0.47
C GLY A 28 -0.04 -9.22 -0.73
N ASP A 29 0.42 -10.46 -0.90
CA ASP A 29 1.85 -10.76 -0.98
C ASP A 29 2.43 -10.60 -2.40
N ASN A 30 1.55 -10.52 -3.41
CA ASN A 30 1.91 -10.37 -4.80
C ASN A 30 1.48 -9.01 -5.36
N ALA A 31 2.45 -8.22 -5.85
CA ALA A 31 2.22 -6.90 -6.42
C ALA A 31 1.20 -6.88 -7.58
N LYS A 32 1.28 -7.87 -8.47
CA LYS A 32 0.43 -7.96 -9.67
C LYS A 32 -1.00 -8.30 -9.30
N GLU A 33 -1.20 -9.22 -8.36
CA GLU A 33 -2.54 -9.60 -7.88
C GLU A 33 -3.22 -8.42 -7.18
N VAL A 34 -2.48 -7.69 -6.34
CA VAL A 34 -3.00 -6.49 -5.65
C VAL A 34 -3.37 -5.39 -6.65
N TRP A 35 -2.54 -5.16 -7.67
CA TRP A 35 -2.85 -4.22 -8.74
C TRP A 35 -4.11 -4.61 -9.51
N ASN A 36 -4.18 -5.87 -9.96
CA ASN A 36 -5.32 -6.36 -10.73
C ASN A 36 -6.61 -6.28 -9.92
N SER A 37 -6.58 -6.71 -8.65
CA SER A 37 -7.73 -6.63 -7.74
C SER A 37 -8.23 -5.20 -7.58
N ALA A 38 -7.31 -4.24 -7.43
CA ALA A 38 -7.66 -2.83 -7.32
C ALA A 38 -8.22 -2.26 -8.64
N LYS A 39 -7.68 -2.67 -9.80
CA LYS A 39 -8.18 -2.26 -11.12
C LYS A 39 -9.52 -2.88 -11.48
N GLU A 40 -9.79 -4.11 -11.06
CA GLU A 40 -11.08 -4.76 -11.26
C GLU A 40 -12.18 -4.09 -10.42
N ALA A 41 -11.87 -3.74 -9.17
CA ALA A 41 -12.81 -3.03 -8.29
C ALA A 41 -12.98 -1.54 -8.66
N TYR A 42 -11.94 -0.90 -9.20
CA TYR A 42 -11.92 0.52 -9.57
C TYR A 42 -11.36 0.72 -11.00
N PRO A 43 -12.12 0.32 -12.04
CA PRO A 43 -11.64 0.30 -13.43
C PRO A 43 -11.26 1.68 -13.96
N ASP A 44 -11.90 2.74 -13.49
CA ASP A 44 -11.67 4.12 -13.95
C ASP A 44 -10.60 4.86 -13.15
N ARG A 45 -10.01 4.22 -12.14
CA ARG A 45 -9.00 4.82 -11.27
C ARG A 45 -7.66 4.12 -11.43
N THR A 46 -6.57 4.85 -11.17
CA THR A 46 -5.21 4.30 -11.18
C THR A 46 -4.73 4.21 -9.73
N PRO A 47 -4.65 3.00 -9.14
CA PRO A 47 -4.17 2.84 -7.78
C PRO A 47 -2.67 3.14 -7.69
N THR A 48 -2.25 3.69 -6.55
CA THR A 48 -0.82 3.71 -6.19
C THR A 48 -0.47 2.40 -5.51
N LEU A 49 0.56 1.71 -6.00
CA LEU A 49 1.04 0.46 -5.40
C LEU A 49 2.24 0.76 -4.50
N ALA A 50 2.23 0.22 -3.28
CA ALA A 50 3.33 0.36 -2.33
C ALA A 50 3.61 -0.99 -1.64
N LYS A 51 4.87 -1.27 -1.32
CA LYS A 51 5.27 -2.40 -0.46
C LYS A 51 5.47 -1.86 0.95
N ILE A 52 4.77 -2.45 1.91
CA ILE A 52 4.96 -2.13 3.32
C ILE A 52 6.06 -3.07 3.86
N PRO A 53 7.14 -2.54 4.42
CA PRO A 53 8.18 -3.37 5.04
C PRO A 53 7.62 -4.11 6.27
N GLU A 54 8.13 -5.30 6.57
CA GLU A 54 7.79 -6.02 7.82
C GLU A 54 8.44 -5.39 9.04
N GLU A 55 9.62 -4.80 8.86
CA GLU A 55 10.39 -4.14 9.90
C GLU A 55 10.15 -2.63 9.82
N GLU A 56 10.04 -1.96 10.97
CA GLU A 56 10.06 -0.50 10.99
C GLU A 56 11.34 -0.04 10.29
N LEU A 57 11.20 0.76 9.22
CA LEU A 57 12.31 1.41 8.55
C LEU A 57 13.05 2.26 9.60
N LEU A 58 14.11 1.68 10.20
CA LEU A 58 15.06 2.38 11.04
C LEU A 58 15.84 3.37 10.16
N ILE A 59 15.32 4.59 10.06
CA ILE A 59 16.06 5.68 9.43
C ILE A 59 17.08 6.18 10.45
N LEU A 60 18.32 5.69 10.34
CA LEU A 60 19.44 6.26 11.08
C LEU A 60 19.86 7.57 10.40
N TRP A 61 19.52 8.70 11.00
CA TRP A 61 20.09 10.00 10.62
C TRP A 61 21.46 10.13 11.28
N MET A 62 22.49 10.40 10.48
CA MET A 62 23.82 10.77 10.95
C MET A 62 24.14 12.20 10.52
#